data_AF-A0A524H4P7-F1
#
_entry.id   AF-A0A524H4P7-F1
#
_cell.length_a   1.000
_cell.length_b   1.000
_cell.length_c   1.000
_cell.angle_alpha   90.00
_cell.angle_beta   90.00
_cell.angle_gamma   90.00
#
_symmetry.space_group_name_H-M   'P 1'
#
loop_
_entity.id
_entity.type
_entity.pdbx_description
1 polymer ?
#
loop_
_entity_poly.entity_id
_entity_poly.type
_entity_poly.pdbx_seq_one_letter_code
_entity_poly.pdbx_strand_id
1 'polypeptide(L)'
;TVLRDVYESEAATNQRNQAIGMLMYAYGYIKDNPLQAVDIYTEQCSVGVTSKDLAMMAATLAFGGKNPVTKKQVMKADVVPEVLAVMATAGLYDDSGKWLFRTGLPAKSGVGGGLLAVSPGKFGIAVVSPPLDDAGNSIRAQRAIADISNALGGNPYAQSGAK
;
A
#
# COMPACT_ATOMS: atom_id res chain seq x y z
N THR A 1 13.54 -9.60 2.51
CA THR A 1 14.49 -9.29 3.60
C THR A 1 14.74 -7.79 3.61
N VAL A 2 15.33 -7.24 4.66
CA VAL A 2 15.70 -5.80 4.68
C VAL A 2 16.87 -5.55 3.73
N LEU A 3 16.73 -4.55 2.86
CA LEU A 3 17.78 -4.03 1.99
C LEU A 3 18.61 -3.04 2.80
N ARG A 4 19.84 -3.43 3.16
CA ARG A 4 20.68 -2.71 4.11
C ARG A 4 21.14 -1.35 3.59
N ASP A 5 21.46 -1.26 2.31
CA ASP A 5 21.83 -0.04 1.61
C ASP A 5 20.69 1.00 1.64
N VAL A 6 19.45 0.56 1.39
CA VAL A 6 18.26 1.43 1.47
C VAL A 6 18.04 1.89 2.91
N TYR A 7 18.09 0.98 3.88
CA TYR A 7 17.92 1.31 5.29
C TYR A 7 18.96 2.32 5.77
N GLU A 8 20.24 2.10 5.47
CA GLU A 8 21.34 2.99 5.89
C GLU A 8 21.23 4.36 5.25
N SER A 9 20.83 4.42 3.97
CA SER A 9 20.56 5.69 3.27
C SER A 9 19.41 6.46 3.92
N GLU A 10 18.27 5.80 4.16
CA GLU A 10 17.09 6.45 4.74
C GLU A 10 17.32 6.85 6.20
N ALA A 11 17.96 6.00 7.00
CA ALA A 11 18.28 6.28 8.40
C ALA A 11 19.18 7.52 8.57
N ALA A 12 20.08 7.77 7.60
CA ALA A 12 20.94 8.96 7.61
C ALA A 12 20.16 10.27 7.37
N THR A 13 18.99 10.21 6.72
CA THR A 13 18.24 11.40 6.25
C THR A 13 16.77 11.44 6.66
N ASN A 14 16.34 10.65 7.64
CA ASN A 14 14.94 10.56 8.08
C ASN A 14 14.53 11.58 9.17
N GLN A 15 15.17 12.75 9.26
CA GLN A 15 14.93 13.73 10.33
C GLN A 15 13.46 14.16 10.42
N ARG A 16 12.75 14.22 9.28
CA ARG A 16 11.30 14.48 9.24
C ARG A 16 10.51 13.42 10.00
N ASN A 17 10.84 12.14 9.84
CA ASN A 17 10.18 11.04 10.54
C ASN A 17 10.53 11.05 12.02
N GLN A 18 11.78 11.39 12.39
CA GLN A 18 12.16 11.59 13.78
C GLN A 18 11.34 12.69 14.45
N ALA A 19 11.13 13.83 13.77
CA ALA A 19 10.30 14.91 14.27
C ALA A 19 8.83 14.48 14.48
N ILE A 20 8.26 13.72 13.53
CA ILE A 20 6.91 13.13 13.67
C ILE A 20 6.86 12.17 14.86
N GLY A 21 7.85 11.29 15.01
CA GLY A 21 7.93 10.36 16.14
C GLY A 21 7.97 11.08 17.49
N MET A 22 8.77 12.14 17.60
CA MET A 22 8.83 12.98 18.81
C MET A 22 7.50 13.69 19.08
N LEU A 23 6.83 14.20 18.04
CA LEU A 23 5.52 14.84 18.18
C LEU A 23 4.45 13.84 18.67
N MET A 24 4.44 12.63 18.09
CA MET A 24 3.55 11.55 18.52
C MET A 24 3.82 11.10 19.95
N TYR A 25 5.08 11.11 20.40
CA TYR A 25 5.44 10.86 21.79
C TYR A 25 4.93 11.96 22.73
N ALA A 26 5.10 13.22 22.35
CA ALA A 26 4.62 14.36 23.13
C ALA A 26 3.09 14.33 23.33
N TYR A 27 2.33 13.85 22.34
CA TYR A 27 0.88 13.63 22.45
C TYR A 27 0.50 12.29 23.08
N GLY A 28 1.47 11.46 23.46
CA GLY A 28 1.24 10.16 24.08
C GLY A 28 0.68 9.09 23.13
N TYR A 29 0.83 9.23 21.81
CA TYR A 29 0.49 8.16 20.86
C TYR A 29 1.60 7.11 20.76
N ILE A 30 2.86 7.53 20.91
CA ILE A 30 3.99 6.64 21.20
C ILE A 30 4.26 6.73 22.70
N LYS A 31 4.37 5.59 23.39
CA LYS A 31 4.44 5.55 24.86
C LYS A 31 5.85 5.54 25.43
N ASP A 32 6.79 4.90 24.72
CA ASP A 32 8.13 4.64 25.25
C ASP A 32 9.22 5.33 24.43
N ASN A 33 9.73 4.67 23.38
CA ASN A 33 10.91 5.14 22.64
C ASN A 33 10.55 5.58 21.21
N PRO A 34 10.33 6.89 20.96
CA PRO A 34 10.03 7.39 19.62
C PRO A 34 11.14 7.18 18.60
N LEU A 35 12.42 7.20 19.03
CA LEU A 35 13.54 6.97 18.12
C LEU A 35 13.58 5.51 17.65
N GLN A 36 13.35 4.57 18.55
CA GLN A 36 13.23 3.15 18.18
C GLN A 36 12.01 2.89 17.27
N ALA A 37 10.87 3.55 17.52
CA ALA A 37 9.70 3.42 16.66
C ALA A 37 10.00 3.88 15.22
N VAL A 38 10.73 4.99 15.07
CA VAL A 38 11.16 5.51 13.76
C VAL A 38 12.21 4.61 13.11
N ASP A 39 13.11 4.02 13.89
CA ASP A 39 14.09 3.05 13.41
C ASP A 39 13.42 1.80 12.81
N ILE A 40 12.48 1.20 13.56
CA ILE A 40 11.68 0.04 13.10
C ILE A 40 10.86 0.41 11.86
N TYR A 41 10.26 1.61 11.82
CA TYR A 41 9.56 2.09 10.63
C TYR A 41 10.49 2.19 9.42
N THR A 42 11.72 2.67 9.61
CA THR A 42 12.73 2.79 8.55
C THR A 42 13.16 1.41 8.05
N GLU A 43 13.34 0.44 8.96
CA GLU A 43 13.59 -0.96 8.59
C GLU A 43 12.43 -1.57 7.78
N GLN A 44 11.18 -1.32 8.21
CA GLN A 44 9.99 -1.81 7.52
C GLN A 44 9.89 -1.26 6.09
N CYS A 45 10.17 0.03 5.89
CA CYS A 45 10.20 0.66 4.57
C CYS A 45 11.33 0.12 3.67
N SER A 46 12.34 -0.52 4.25
CA SER A 46 13.50 -1.04 3.55
C SER A 46 13.37 -2.53 3.21
N VAL A 47 12.21 -3.16 3.43
CA VAL A 47 11.99 -4.55 3.06
C VAL A 47 11.88 -4.69 1.52
N GLY A 48 12.81 -5.44 0.94
CA GLY A 48 12.83 -5.75 -0.48
C GLY A 48 11.71 -6.73 -0.86
N VAL A 49 10.89 -6.33 -1.83
CA VAL A 49 9.77 -7.10 -2.39
C VAL A 49 9.70 -6.93 -3.91
N THR A 50 9.18 -7.96 -4.59
CA THR A 50 8.91 -7.92 -6.04
C THR A 50 7.45 -7.52 -6.32
N SER A 51 7.13 -7.22 -7.58
CA SER A 51 5.73 -7.03 -8.01
C SER A 51 4.86 -8.25 -7.72
N LYS A 52 5.43 -9.47 -7.81
CA LYS A 52 4.74 -10.72 -7.48
C LYS A 52 4.42 -10.81 -5.99
N ASP A 53 5.34 -10.40 -5.13
CA ASP A 53 5.12 -10.38 -3.68
C ASP A 53 4.03 -9.38 -3.31
N LEU A 54 4.09 -8.16 -3.86
CA LEU A 54 3.07 -7.13 -3.66
C LEU A 54 1.69 -7.60 -4.16
N ALA A 55 1.62 -8.26 -5.33
CA ALA A 55 0.37 -8.82 -5.84
C ALA A 55 -0.17 -9.92 -4.93
N MET A 56 0.70 -10.74 -4.34
CA MET A 56 0.30 -11.77 -3.36
C MET A 56 -0.22 -11.15 -2.06
N MET A 57 0.42 -10.09 -1.56
CA MET A 57 -0.06 -9.33 -0.40
C MET A 57 -1.42 -8.70 -0.68
N ALA A 58 -1.58 -8.04 -1.83
CA ALA A 58 -2.85 -7.47 -2.27
C ALA A 58 -3.94 -8.55 -2.42
N ALA A 59 -3.61 -9.71 -2.99
CA ALA A 59 -4.57 -10.80 -3.14
C ALA A 59 -4.96 -11.38 -1.77
N THR A 60 -4.03 -11.44 -0.83
CA THR A 60 -4.34 -11.85 0.55
C THR A 60 -5.36 -10.92 1.19
N LEU A 61 -5.27 -9.61 0.97
CA LEU A 61 -6.30 -8.66 1.37
C LEU A 61 -7.61 -8.85 0.58
N ALA A 62 -7.54 -9.07 -0.73
CA ALA A 62 -8.71 -9.33 -1.57
C ALA A 62 -9.54 -10.53 -1.07
N PHE A 63 -8.88 -11.53 -0.49
CA PHE A 63 -9.50 -12.76 0.02
C PHE A 63 -9.57 -12.79 1.56
N GLY A 64 -9.89 -11.65 2.18
CA GLY A 64 -10.26 -11.60 3.59
C GLY A 64 -9.13 -12.00 4.53
N GLY A 65 -7.88 -11.68 4.18
CA GLY A 65 -6.71 -11.94 5.02
C GLY A 65 -6.18 -13.38 4.92
N LYS A 66 -6.73 -14.20 4.00
CA LYS A 66 -6.24 -15.54 3.71
C LYS A 66 -5.36 -15.54 2.48
N ASN A 67 -4.12 -15.99 2.61
CA ASN A 67 -3.22 -16.07 1.47
C ASN A 67 -3.76 -17.10 0.45
N PRO A 68 -3.99 -16.70 -0.82
CA PRO A 68 -4.70 -17.54 -1.77
C PRO A 68 -3.88 -18.74 -2.26
N VAL A 69 -2.55 -18.72 -2.11
CA VAL A 69 -1.65 -19.80 -2.51
C VAL A 69 -1.42 -20.77 -1.35
N THR A 70 -0.94 -20.25 -0.22
CA THR A 70 -0.59 -21.09 0.94
C THR A 70 -1.80 -21.51 1.77
N LYS A 71 -2.97 -20.88 1.53
CA LYS A 71 -4.22 -21.07 2.27
C LYS A 71 -4.13 -20.72 3.77
N LYS A 72 -3.05 -20.07 4.21
CA LYS A 72 -2.90 -19.62 5.59
C LYS A 72 -3.70 -18.34 5.86
N GLN A 73 -4.39 -18.29 6.99
CA GLN A 73 -5.01 -17.06 7.50
C GLN A 73 -3.90 -16.21 8.14
N VAL A 74 -3.56 -15.07 7.54
CA VAL A 74 -2.48 -14.19 8.02
C VAL A 74 -2.98 -12.93 8.71
N MET A 75 -4.22 -12.53 8.43
CA MET A 75 -4.90 -11.41 9.09
C MET A 75 -6.33 -11.82 9.43
N LYS A 76 -6.91 -11.32 10.52
CA LYS A 76 -8.31 -11.62 10.83
C LYS A 76 -9.23 -11.00 9.77
N ALA A 77 -10.26 -11.73 9.36
CA ALA A 77 -11.11 -11.33 8.24
C ALA A 77 -11.92 -10.05 8.51
N ASP A 78 -12.26 -9.80 9.78
CA ASP A 78 -12.97 -8.62 10.27
C ASP A 78 -12.12 -7.33 10.23
N VAL A 79 -10.79 -7.43 10.32
CA VAL A 79 -9.85 -6.29 10.21
C VAL A 79 -9.61 -5.87 8.76
N VAL A 80 -9.80 -6.78 7.80
CA VAL A 80 -9.51 -6.52 6.37
C VAL A 80 -10.32 -5.35 5.81
N PRO A 81 -11.65 -5.24 6.02
CA PRO A 81 -12.41 -4.08 5.57
C PRO A 81 -11.89 -2.75 6.11
N GLU A 82 -11.41 -2.69 7.35
CA GLU A 82 -10.85 -1.47 7.96
C GLU A 82 -9.56 -1.04 7.25
N VAL A 83 -8.66 -1.99 6.99
CA VAL A 83 -7.43 -1.74 6.22
C VAL A 83 -7.77 -1.25 4.80
N LEU A 84 -8.72 -1.89 4.13
CA LEU A 84 -9.15 -1.50 2.79
C LEU A 84 -9.81 -0.11 2.77
N ALA A 85 -10.56 0.26 3.81
CA ALA A 85 -11.16 1.58 3.93
C ALA A 85 -10.11 2.69 4.05
N VAL A 86 -9.05 2.46 4.85
CA VAL A 86 -7.93 3.41 4.95
C VAL A 86 -7.14 3.46 3.64
N MET A 87 -6.89 2.32 3.00
CA MET A 87 -6.24 2.29 1.68
C MET A 87 -7.05 3.04 0.61
N ALA A 88 -8.38 2.97 0.64
CA ALA A 88 -9.23 3.67 -0.32
C ALA A 88 -9.18 5.19 -0.15
N THR A 89 -9.02 5.69 1.08
CA THR A 89 -9.12 7.12 1.39
C THR A 89 -7.77 7.82 1.52
N ALA A 90 -6.70 7.08 1.84
CA ALA A 90 -5.37 7.65 2.12
C ALA A 90 -4.21 6.90 1.42
N GLY A 91 -4.52 5.96 0.52
CA GLY A 91 -3.54 5.07 -0.10
C GLY A 91 -2.52 5.72 -1.04
N LEU A 92 -2.94 6.75 -1.77
CA LEU A 92 -2.17 7.43 -2.83
C LEU A 92 -1.93 8.91 -2.48
N TYR A 93 -1.79 9.20 -1.18
CA TYR A 93 -1.54 10.56 -0.69
C TYR A 93 -2.65 11.50 -1.19
N ASP A 94 -2.29 12.64 -1.76
CA ASP A 94 -3.19 13.67 -2.27
C ASP A 94 -4.06 13.18 -3.45
N ASP A 95 -3.66 12.09 -4.11
CA ASP A 95 -4.38 11.53 -5.26
C ASP A 95 -5.33 10.38 -4.91
N SER A 96 -5.49 10.03 -3.62
CA SER A 96 -6.36 8.93 -3.18
C SER A 96 -7.81 9.08 -3.69
N GLY A 97 -8.36 10.30 -3.64
CA GLY A 97 -9.70 10.57 -4.15
C GLY A 97 -9.84 10.42 -5.67
N LYS A 98 -8.85 10.90 -6.43
CA LYS A 98 -8.83 10.77 -7.90
C LYS A 98 -8.72 9.31 -8.32
N TRP A 99 -7.89 8.55 -7.61
CA TRP A 99 -7.73 7.11 -7.82
C TRP A 99 -9.00 6.33 -7.53
N LEU A 100 -9.62 6.59 -6.38
CA LEU A 100 -10.86 5.93 -5.98
C LEU A 100 -11.99 6.24 -6.96
N PHE A 101 -12.11 7.50 -7.41
CA PHE A 101 -13.06 7.90 -8.45
C PHE A 101 -12.84 7.13 -9.76
N ARG A 102 -11.58 7.00 -10.19
CA ARG A 102 -11.24 6.37 -11.47
C ARG A 102 -11.40 4.85 -11.47
N THR A 103 -11.05 4.19 -10.37
CA THR A 103 -10.89 2.72 -10.35
C THR A 103 -11.84 2.00 -9.38
N GLY A 104 -12.33 2.70 -8.36
CA GLY A 104 -13.06 2.12 -7.23
C GLY A 104 -12.20 1.23 -6.32
N LEU A 105 -10.88 1.13 -6.55
CA LEU A 105 -10.03 0.17 -5.84
C LEU A 105 -9.33 0.81 -4.64
N PRO A 106 -9.35 0.18 -3.45
CA PRO A 106 -8.34 0.41 -2.42
C PRO A 106 -6.93 0.15 -2.99
N ALA A 107 -5.98 1.05 -2.71
CA ALA A 107 -4.62 0.92 -3.21
C ALA A 107 -3.60 1.50 -2.24
N LYS A 108 -2.32 1.22 -2.48
CA LYS A 108 -1.19 1.91 -1.81
C LYS A 108 -0.05 2.07 -2.80
N SER A 109 0.52 3.27 -2.85
CA SER A 109 1.78 3.53 -3.58
C SER A 109 2.98 3.64 -2.63
N GLY A 110 4.17 3.35 -3.14
CA GLY A 110 5.45 3.61 -2.48
C GLY A 110 6.42 4.30 -3.44
N VAL A 111 7.29 5.15 -2.88
CA VAL A 111 8.26 5.98 -3.63
C VAL A 111 9.31 5.16 -4.41
N GLY A 112 9.48 3.87 -4.09
CA GLY A 112 10.23 2.93 -4.92
C GLY A 112 9.57 2.59 -6.27
N GLY A 113 8.42 3.19 -6.58
CA GLY A 113 7.66 2.97 -7.82
C GLY A 113 6.67 1.79 -7.74
N GLY A 114 6.52 1.17 -6.58
CA GLY A 114 5.54 0.12 -6.34
C GLY A 114 4.14 0.69 -6.15
N LEU A 115 3.14 0.08 -6.77
CA LEU A 115 1.73 0.33 -6.50
C LEU A 115 0.99 -0.99 -6.46
N LEU A 116 0.23 -1.20 -5.39
CA LEU A 116 -0.69 -2.32 -5.27
C LEU A 116 -2.12 -1.82 -5.17
N ALA A 117 -3.06 -2.59 -5.70
CA ALA A 117 -4.49 -2.34 -5.60
C ALA A 117 -5.26 -3.64 -5.33
N VAL A 118 -6.40 -3.51 -4.67
CA VAL A 118 -7.22 -4.63 -4.21
C VAL A 118 -8.61 -4.52 -4.83
N SER A 119 -9.06 -5.57 -5.50
CA SER A 119 -10.46 -5.77 -5.87
C SER A 119 -11.05 -6.82 -4.93
N PRO A 120 -11.81 -6.41 -3.88
CA PRO A 120 -12.29 -7.33 -2.85
C PRO A 120 -13.10 -8.49 -3.45
N GLY A 121 -12.76 -9.71 -3.05
CA GLY A 121 -13.39 -10.94 -3.55
C GLY A 121 -12.99 -11.36 -4.96
N LYS A 122 -12.19 -10.58 -5.71
CA LYS A 122 -11.80 -10.88 -7.09
C LYS A 122 -10.31 -11.14 -7.24
N PHE A 123 -9.48 -10.13 -6.98
CA PHE A 123 -8.03 -10.23 -7.16
C PHE A 123 -7.27 -9.13 -6.42
N GLY A 124 -5.98 -9.37 -6.19
CA GLY A 124 -5.01 -8.31 -5.91
C GLY A 124 -4.07 -8.14 -7.10
N ILE A 125 -3.63 -6.92 -7.33
CA ILE A 125 -2.73 -6.57 -8.43
C ILE A 125 -1.64 -5.64 -7.93
N ALA A 126 -0.44 -5.76 -8.48
CA ALA A 126 0.63 -4.82 -8.23
C ALA A 126 1.50 -4.61 -9.47
N VAL A 127 2.02 -3.39 -9.60
CA VAL A 127 2.94 -3.00 -10.67
C VAL A 127 4.08 -2.21 -10.04
N VAL A 128 5.30 -2.41 -10.53
CA VAL A 128 6.48 -1.65 -10.12
C VAL A 128 7.01 -0.89 -11.34
N SER A 129 7.11 0.42 -11.22
CA SER A 129 7.71 1.30 -12.23
C SER A 129 8.23 2.58 -11.56
N PRO A 130 9.56 2.82 -11.54
CA PRO A 130 10.16 3.91 -10.74
C PRO A 130 9.68 5.34 -10.99
N PRO A 131 9.39 5.81 -12.22
CA PRO A 131 8.99 7.20 -12.43
C PRO A 131 7.69 7.57 -11.71
N LEU A 132 7.75 8.62 -10.90
CA LEU A 132 6.65 9.12 -10.06
C LEU A 132 6.05 10.42 -10.62
N ASP A 133 4.79 10.68 -10.28
CA ASP A 133 4.16 12.00 -10.43
C ASP A 133 4.49 12.92 -9.24
N ASP A 134 3.97 14.15 -9.27
CA ASP A 134 4.20 15.17 -8.24
C ASP A 134 3.64 14.78 -6.86
N ALA A 135 2.67 13.85 -6.82
CA ALA A 135 2.11 13.30 -5.57
C ALA A 135 2.91 12.10 -5.03
N GLY A 136 3.99 11.70 -5.74
CA GLY A 136 4.86 10.58 -5.34
C GLY A 136 4.34 9.21 -5.74
N ASN A 137 3.38 9.13 -6.67
CA ASN A 137 2.79 7.87 -7.13
C ASN A 137 3.37 7.45 -8.50
N SER A 138 3.56 6.14 -8.71
CA SER A 138 4.09 5.65 -9.99
C SER A 138 3.12 5.89 -11.16
N ILE A 139 3.56 6.68 -12.16
CA ILE A 139 2.72 7.10 -13.30
C ILE A 139 2.26 5.88 -14.12
N ARG A 140 3.19 4.98 -14.44
CA ARG A 140 2.92 3.83 -15.30
C ARG A 140 2.13 2.75 -14.54
N ALA A 141 2.39 2.58 -13.25
CA ALA A 141 1.66 1.61 -12.43
C ALA A 141 0.18 1.98 -12.29
N GLN A 142 -0.11 3.27 -12.05
CA GLN A 142 -1.49 3.77 -12.00
C GLN A 142 -2.26 3.47 -13.29
N ARG A 143 -1.65 3.76 -14.46
CA ARG A 143 -2.28 3.51 -15.77
C ARG A 143 -2.51 2.02 -16.00
N ALA A 144 -1.47 1.20 -15.83
CA ALA A 144 -1.56 -0.24 -16.06
C ALA A 144 -2.62 -0.90 -15.17
N ILE A 145 -2.67 -0.57 -13.88
CA ILE A 145 -3.65 -1.14 -12.95
C ILE A 145 -5.07 -0.68 -13.29
N ALA A 146 -5.28 0.59 -13.66
CA ALA A 146 -6.58 1.06 -14.09
C ALA A 146 -7.08 0.31 -15.34
N ASP A 147 -6.22 0.15 -16.35
CA ASP A 147 -6.58 -0.52 -17.60
C ASP A 147 -6.90 -2.01 -17.38
N ILE A 148 -6.07 -2.71 -16.61
CA ILE A 148 -6.29 -4.12 -16.27
C ILE A 148 -7.55 -4.29 -15.41
N SER A 149 -7.76 -3.41 -14.42
CA SER A 149 -8.97 -3.44 -13.59
C SER A 149 -10.23 -3.28 -14.46
N ASN A 150 -10.22 -2.33 -15.39
CA ASN A 150 -11.35 -2.13 -16.30
C ASN A 150 -11.61 -3.35 -17.17
N ALA A 151 -10.56 -3.94 -17.75
CA ALA A 151 -10.67 -5.14 -18.58
C ALA A 151 -11.22 -6.36 -17.81
N LEU A 152 -10.94 -6.46 -16.51
CA LEU A 152 -11.35 -7.57 -15.65
C LEU A 152 -12.60 -7.28 -14.81
N GLY A 153 -13.20 -6.09 -14.94
CA GLY A 153 -14.34 -5.67 -14.13
C GLY A 153 -14.00 -5.58 -12.63
N GLY A 154 -12.83 -5.03 -12.29
CA GLY A 154 -12.31 -4.97 -10.92
C GLY A 154 -13.00 -3.96 -10.00
N ASN A 155 -13.65 -2.92 -10.55
CA ASN A 155 -14.30 -1.88 -9.76
C ASN A 155 -15.48 -2.46 -8.94
N PRO A 156 -15.45 -2.41 -7.59
CA PRO A 156 -16.52 -2.94 -6.75
C PRO A 156 -17.82 -2.13 -6.81
N TYR A 157 -17.77 -0.88 -7.29
CA TYR A 157 -18.93 -0.01 -7.46
C TYR A 157 -19.56 -0.13 -8.85
N ALA A 158 -18.88 -0.78 -9.80
CA ALA A 158 -19.44 -0.98 -11.13
C ALA A 158 -20.60 -1.97 -11.06
N GLN A 159 -21.77 -1.57 -11.56
CA GLN A 159 -22.91 -2.47 -11.70
C GLN A 159 -22.61 -3.50 -12.78
N SER A 160 -22.74 -4.78 -12.45
CA SER A 160 -22.67 -5.87 -13.42
C SER A 160 -23.83 -5.72 -14.42
N GLY A 161 -23.57 -5.20 -15.62
CA GLY A 161 -24.56 -5.10 -16.69
C GLY A 161 -24.53 -3.83 -17.55
N ALA A 162 -23.77 -2.79 -17.18
CA ALA A 162 -23.59 -1.62 -18.04
C ALA A 162 -22.54 -1.93 -19.13
N LYS A 163 -23.00 -2.48 -20.25
CA LYS A 163 -22.29 -2.37 -21.54
C LYS A 163 -22.55 -1.00 -22.14
#